data_AF-A0A067BN18-F1
#
_entry.id   AF-A0A067BN18-F1
#
_cell.length_a   1.000
_cell.length_b   1.000
_cell.length_c   1.000
_cell.angle_alpha   90.00
_cell.angle_beta   90.00
_cell.angle_gamma   90.00
#
_symmetry.space_group_name_H-M   'P 1'
#
loop_
_entity.id
_entity.type
_entity.pdbx_description
1 polymer ?
#
loop_
_entity_poly.entity_id
_entity_poly.type
_entity_poly.pdbx_seq_one_letter_code
_entity_poly.pdbx_strand_id
1 'polypeptide(L)'
;MVMRRFQFHHIARRVPTLVPKRFASSSSPLPVAPPSALLRGLYHQVKSLLHFHELRHNLDPSLPARKKWHVCTSLQVLDEPLAMDEFLDGAKTAVDAVLHQMYSDAFRAYVADPSVMSDDVQWLHDMMSRRRFDACVFEIQEAKKRGMRYDLRHIRFANVAVFQASVANDIMQLQVHCDMVHTVRVTSGHRDFQVQKSSSMLWSFESPVDADQREWRIVDFHDIDLPDY
;
A
#
# COMPACT_ATOMS: atom_id res chain seq x y z
N MET A 1 -18.40 49.93 8.69
CA MET A 1 -19.63 49.18 8.99
C MET A 1 -19.41 48.45 10.31
N VAL A 2 -20.23 48.83 11.28
CA VAL A 2 -20.48 48.39 12.67
C VAL A 2 -19.85 47.06 13.17
N MET A 3 -19.11 47.22 14.28
CA MET A 3 -18.97 46.40 15.51
C MET A 3 -19.58 44.98 15.58
N ARG A 4 -18.87 44.02 16.20
CA ARG A 4 -18.98 43.74 17.66
C ARG A 4 -18.03 42.63 18.16
N ARG A 5 -17.28 42.99 19.20
CA ARG A 5 -16.77 42.11 20.27
C ARG A 5 -17.95 41.52 21.06
N PHE A 6 -17.78 40.30 21.57
CA PHE A 6 -18.25 39.94 22.90
C PHE A 6 -17.25 39.00 23.58
N GLN A 7 -16.56 39.52 24.59
CA GLN A 7 -16.19 38.75 25.78
C GLN A 7 -17.40 38.82 26.73
N PHE A 8 -17.61 37.82 27.59
CA PHE A 8 -17.59 38.01 29.05
C PHE A 8 -17.61 36.67 29.78
N HIS A 9 -16.90 36.72 30.91
CA HIS A 9 -16.67 35.70 31.94
C HIS A 9 -17.95 35.12 32.53
N HIS A 10 -17.88 33.94 33.15
CA HIS A 10 -18.18 33.80 34.57
C HIS A 10 -17.61 32.50 35.15
N ILE A 11 -16.76 32.69 36.16
CA ILE A 11 -16.35 31.69 37.16
C ILE A 11 -17.52 31.54 38.14
N ALA A 12 -17.90 30.30 38.47
CA ALA A 12 -18.65 30.01 39.69
C ALA A 12 -18.23 28.65 40.28
N ARG A 13 -17.43 28.73 41.36
CA ARG A 13 -17.25 27.68 42.37
C ARG A 13 -18.56 27.47 43.13
N ARG A 14 -18.94 26.20 43.40
CA ARG A 14 -19.50 25.77 44.70
C ARG A 14 -19.11 24.32 45.00
N VAL A 15 -18.71 24.09 46.25
CA VAL A 15 -18.43 22.80 46.92
C VAL A 15 -19.53 22.60 47.99
N PRO A 16 -19.55 21.51 48.76
CA PRO A 16 -20.31 20.28 48.58
C PRO A 16 -21.57 20.22 49.48
N THR A 17 -22.50 19.33 49.17
CA THR A 17 -23.56 18.93 50.12
C THR A 17 -23.48 17.43 50.37
N LEU A 18 -23.12 17.08 51.60
CA LEU A 18 -23.18 15.74 52.18
C LEU A 18 -24.63 15.41 52.55
N VAL A 19 -25.17 14.30 52.02
CA VAL A 19 -26.26 13.53 52.65
C VAL A 19 -25.97 12.04 52.47
N PRO A 20 -26.15 11.19 53.50
CA PRO A 20 -25.58 9.84 53.55
C PRO A 20 -26.58 8.70 53.25
N LYS A 21 -26.00 7.51 53.03
CA LYS A 21 -26.56 6.13 53.12
C LYS A 21 -27.55 5.68 52.02
N ARG A 22 -27.15 4.66 51.27
CA ARG A 22 -27.40 3.24 51.60
C ARG A 22 -26.59 2.32 50.67
N PHE A 23 -25.94 1.34 51.28
CA PHE A 23 -25.37 0.18 50.61
C PHE A 23 -26.50 -0.66 50.01
N ALA A 24 -26.37 -1.01 48.73
CA ALA A 24 -27.00 -2.18 48.15
C ALA A 24 -26.00 -2.79 47.17
N SER A 25 -25.34 -3.85 47.65
CA SER A 25 -24.52 -4.76 46.86
C SER A 25 -25.37 -5.39 45.76
N SER A 26 -24.96 -5.18 44.52
CA SER A 26 -25.31 -6.03 43.38
C SER A 26 -24.19 -5.91 42.35
N SER A 27 -23.00 -6.32 42.76
CA SER A 27 -21.96 -6.69 41.82
C SER A 27 -22.44 -7.96 41.12
N SER A 28 -23.06 -7.80 39.95
CA SER A 28 -23.18 -8.89 39.01
C SER A 28 -21.75 -9.40 38.76
N PRO A 29 -21.45 -10.70 38.96
CA PRO A 29 -20.13 -11.21 38.67
C PRO A 29 -19.85 -10.94 37.19
N LEU A 30 -18.79 -10.18 36.92
CA LEU A 30 -18.24 -10.05 35.58
C LEU A 30 -18.05 -11.48 35.04
N PRO A 31 -18.50 -11.80 33.81
CA PRO A 31 -18.30 -13.13 33.27
C PRO A 31 -16.80 -13.39 33.21
N VAL A 32 -16.34 -14.29 34.08
CA VAL A 32 -14.97 -14.80 34.05
C VAL A 32 -14.83 -15.48 32.70
N ALA A 33 -14.01 -14.90 31.81
CA ALA A 33 -13.79 -15.46 30.49
C ALA A 33 -13.43 -16.95 30.65
N PRO A 34 -14.12 -17.86 29.96
CA PRO A 34 -13.85 -19.28 30.09
C PRO A 34 -12.37 -19.53 29.78
N PRO A 35 -11.69 -20.45 30.49
CA PRO A 35 -10.26 -20.70 30.32
C PRO A 35 -9.87 -21.05 28.86
N SER A 36 -10.82 -21.56 28.08
CA SER A 36 -10.68 -21.77 26.63
C SER A 36 -10.51 -20.48 25.82
N ALA A 37 -11.07 -19.36 26.26
CA ALA A 37 -10.90 -18.05 25.64
C ALA A 37 -9.51 -17.47 25.92
N LEU A 38 -8.98 -17.67 27.13
CA LEU A 38 -7.61 -17.28 27.49
C LEU A 38 -6.55 -18.09 26.71
N LEU A 39 -6.75 -19.40 26.60
CA LEU A 39 -5.86 -20.27 25.84
C LEU A 39 -5.88 -19.96 24.34
N ARG A 40 -7.05 -19.68 23.75
CA ARG A 40 -7.13 -19.18 22.37
C ARG A 40 -6.41 -17.84 22.21
N GLY A 41 -6.57 -16.92 23.15
CA GLY A 41 -5.87 -15.64 23.15
C GLY A 41 -4.34 -15.80 23.15
N LEU A 42 -3.81 -16.68 24.01
CA LEU A 42 -2.38 -16.98 24.07
C LEU A 42 -1.89 -17.67 22.78
N TYR A 43 -2.66 -18.62 22.25
CA TYR A 43 -2.32 -19.29 21.00
C TYR A 43 -2.23 -18.30 19.82
N HIS A 44 -3.20 -17.41 19.68
CA HIS A 44 -3.18 -16.37 18.66
C HIS A 44 -1.98 -15.42 18.84
N GLN A 45 -1.67 -15.00 20.07
CA GLN A 45 -0.51 -14.13 20.33
C GLN A 45 0.82 -14.81 20.00
N VAL A 46 1.00 -16.08 20.35
CA VAL A 46 2.22 -16.84 20.03
C VAL A 46 2.35 -17.04 18.51
N LYS A 47 1.24 -17.39 17.83
CA LYS A 47 1.22 -17.49 16.35
C LYS A 47 1.62 -16.16 15.70
N SER A 48 1.11 -15.03 16.21
CA SER A 48 1.47 -13.67 15.73
C SER A 48 2.92 -13.29 15.97
N LEU A 49 3.52 -13.71 17.08
CA LEU A 49 4.95 -13.46 17.33
C LEU A 49 5.86 -14.27 16.40
N LEU A 50 5.54 -15.55 16.15
CA LEU A 50 6.29 -16.39 15.22
C LEU A 50 6.21 -15.84 13.79
N HIS A 51 5.00 -15.54 13.34
CA HIS A 51 4.75 -14.97 12.02
C HIS A 51 5.42 -13.59 11.84
N PHE A 52 5.46 -12.77 12.91
CA PHE A 52 6.21 -11.51 12.90
C PHE A 52 7.71 -11.75 12.75
N HIS A 53 8.27 -12.74 13.44
CA HIS A 53 9.69 -13.06 13.33
C HIS A 53 10.05 -13.53 11.91
N GLU A 54 9.19 -14.33 11.28
CA GLU A 54 9.36 -14.82 9.91
C GLU A 54 9.28 -13.66 8.91
N LEU A 55 8.23 -12.84 8.97
CA LEU A 55 8.02 -11.76 7.99
C LEU A 55 8.87 -10.52 8.21
N ARG A 56 9.54 -10.34 9.36
CA ARG A 56 10.21 -9.07 9.71
C ARG A 56 11.17 -8.55 8.64
N HIS A 57 11.79 -9.45 7.87
CA HIS A 57 12.75 -9.12 6.83
C HIS A 57 12.08 -8.69 5.52
N ASN A 58 10.81 -9.06 5.33
CA ASN A 58 9.99 -8.69 4.19
C ASN A 58 9.17 -7.43 4.44
N LEU A 59 9.07 -6.98 5.69
CA LEU A 59 8.34 -5.77 6.05
C LEU A 59 9.21 -4.54 5.87
N ASP A 60 8.59 -3.47 5.38
CA ASP A 60 9.32 -2.24 5.14
C ASP A 60 9.96 -1.70 6.43
N PRO A 61 11.28 -1.38 6.40
CA PRO A 61 12.00 -0.98 7.60
C PRO A 61 11.46 0.31 8.22
N SER A 62 10.93 1.23 7.42
CA SER A 62 10.38 2.52 7.86
C SER A 62 9.09 2.40 8.67
N LEU A 63 8.41 1.24 8.62
CA LEU A 63 7.15 1.06 9.32
C LEU A 63 7.34 1.02 10.85
N PRO A 64 6.49 1.73 11.61
CA PRO A 64 6.44 1.57 13.06
C PRO A 64 5.96 0.17 13.44
N ALA A 65 6.37 -0.32 14.61
CA ALA A 65 6.07 -1.67 15.09
C ALA A 65 4.58 -2.03 15.04
N ARG A 66 3.69 -1.08 15.35
CA ARG A 66 2.23 -1.28 15.28
C ARG A 66 1.74 -1.58 13.85
N LYS A 67 2.30 -0.93 12.83
CA LYS A 67 1.95 -1.19 11.43
C LYS A 67 2.53 -2.53 10.98
N LYS A 68 3.77 -2.86 11.35
CA LYS A 68 4.38 -4.18 11.09
C LYS A 68 3.53 -5.31 11.69
N TRP A 69 3.07 -5.12 12.93
CA TRP A 69 2.14 -6.05 13.58
C TRP A 69 0.82 -6.19 12.82
N HIS A 70 0.24 -5.09 12.36
CA HIS A 70 -1.00 -5.11 11.58
C HIS A 70 -0.85 -5.94 10.30
N VAL A 71 0.25 -5.77 9.55
CA VAL A 71 0.54 -6.57 8.34
C VAL A 71 0.56 -8.07 8.68
N CYS A 72 1.28 -8.45 9.74
CA CYS A 72 1.35 -9.84 10.18
C CYS A 72 -0.04 -10.38 10.53
N THR A 73 -0.83 -9.64 11.32
CA THR A 73 -2.17 -10.08 11.71
C THR A 73 -3.13 -10.21 10.52
N SER A 74 -3.01 -9.35 9.49
CA SER A 74 -3.82 -9.46 8.28
C SER A 74 -3.53 -10.75 7.52
N LEU A 75 -2.25 -11.13 7.39
CA LEU A 75 -1.83 -12.31 6.61
C LEU A 75 -2.08 -13.62 7.33
N GLN A 76 -2.24 -13.60 8.65
CA GLN A 76 -2.60 -14.79 9.43
C GLN A 76 -4.01 -15.32 9.19
N VAL A 77 -4.86 -14.52 8.53
CA VAL A 77 -6.23 -14.90 8.16
C VAL A 77 -6.22 -15.87 6.97
N LEU A 78 -5.13 -15.92 6.21
CA LEU A 78 -4.97 -16.86 5.10
C LEU A 78 -4.87 -18.30 5.64
N ASP A 79 -5.60 -19.22 5.00
CA ASP A 79 -5.54 -20.65 5.33
C ASP A 79 -4.15 -21.22 4.99
N GLU A 80 -3.61 -20.83 3.84
CA GLU A 80 -2.26 -21.16 3.42
C GLU A 80 -1.34 -19.92 3.47
N PRO A 81 -0.19 -20.00 4.16
CA PRO A 81 0.73 -18.87 4.24
C PRO A 81 1.23 -18.46 2.85
N LEU A 82 1.42 -17.15 2.67
CA LEU A 82 2.03 -16.62 1.46
C LEU A 82 3.55 -16.80 1.51
N ALA A 83 4.14 -17.38 0.48
CA ALA A 83 5.59 -17.39 0.28
C ALA A 83 6.07 -15.96 -0.02
N MET A 84 6.39 -15.19 1.03
CA MET A 84 6.60 -13.76 0.92
C MET A 84 7.83 -13.38 0.07
N ASP A 85 8.91 -14.16 0.17
CA ASP A 85 10.12 -13.94 -0.63
C ASP A 85 9.84 -14.12 -2.13
N GLU A 86 9.12 -15.18 -2.50
CA GLU A 86 8.72 -15.44 -3.89
C GLU A 86 7.76 -14.36 -4.40
N PHE A 87 6.80 -13.94 -3.57
CA PHE A 87 5.91 -12.85 -3.90
C PHE A 87 6.67 -11.54 -4.16
N LEU A 88 7.62 -11.17 -3.30
CA LEU A 88 8.37 -9.91 -3.46
C LEU A 88 9.30 -9.93 -4.67
N ASP A 89 9.91 -11.08 -5.01
CA ASP A 89 10.70 -11.22 -6.23
C ASP A 89 9.82 -11.15 -7.49
N GLY A 90 8.64 -11.78 -7.45
CA GLY A 90 7.62 -11.65 -8.49
C GLY A 90 7.13 -10.22 -8.64
N ALA A 91 6.85 -9.52 -7.54
CA ALA A 91 6.43 -8.12 -7.53
C ALA A 91 7.50 -7.22 -8.13
N LYS A 92 8.76 -7.39 -7.76
CA LYS A 92 9.89 -6.66 -8.34
C LYS A 92 9.97 -6.87 -9.86
N THR A 93 9.81 -8.10 -10.31
CA THR A 93 9.83 -8.47 -11.73
C THR A 93 8.66 -7.83 -12.49
N ALA A 94 7.45 -7.86 -11.92
CA ALA A 94 6.27 -7.24 -12.49
C ALA A 94 6.42 -5.71 -12.58
N VAL A 95 6.93 -5.06 -11.52
CA VAL A 95 7.20 -3.62 -11.50
C VAL A 95 8.19 -3.22 -12.60
N ASP A 96 9.29 -3.96 -12.73
CA ASP A 96 10.29 -3.72 -13.77
C ASP A 96 9.68 -3.83 -15.18
N ALA A 97 8.95 -4.91 -15.44
CA ALA A 97 8.32 -5.16 -16.73
C ALA A 97 7.25 -4.09 -17.08
N VAL A 98 6.37 -3.76 -16.13
CA VAL A 98 5.34 -2.73 -16.31
C VAL A 98 5.96 -1.38 -16.64
N LEU A 99 6.97 -0.95 -15.89
CA LEU A 99 7.62 0.33 -16.14
C LEU A 99 8.30 0.36 -17.51
N HIS A 100 9.03 -0.69 -17.90
CA HIS A 100 9.61 -0.77 -19.25
C HIS A 100 8.54 -0.72 -20.34
N GLN A 101 7.43 -1.44 -20.14
CA GLN A 101 6.35 -1.48 -21.12
C GLN A 101 5.63 -0.14 -21.26
N MET A 102 5.38 0.57 -20.16
CA MET A 102 4.79 1.92 -20.17
C MET A 102 5.64 2.94 -20.95
N TYR A 103 6.97 2.79 -20.97
CA TYR A 103 7.87 3.66 -21.71
C TYR A 103 8.31 3.09 -23.07
N SER A 104 7.67 2.01 -23.54
CA SER A 104 7.96 1.38 -24.82
C SER A 104 7.39 2.16 -26.02
N ASP A 105 7.90 1.87 -27.22
CA ASP A 105 7.33 2.40 -28.46
C ASP A 105 5.94 1.80 -28.77
N ALA A 106 5.69 0.54 -28.40
CA ALA A 106 4.41 -0.12 -28.58
C ALA A 106 3.30 0.56 -27.77
N PHE A 107 3.55 0.83 -26.48
CA PHE A 107 2.58 1.54 -25.64
C PHE A 107 2.35 2.97 -26.12
N ARG A 108 3.40 3.67 -26.59
CA ARG A 108 3.25 5.00 -27.20
C ARG A 108 2.42 4.99 -28.48
N ALA A 109 2.56 3.95 -29.31
CA ALA A 109 1.75 3.78 -30.50
C ALA A 109 0.27 3.61 -30.12
N TYR A 110 -0.02 2.75 -29.14
CA TYR A 110 -1.38 2.59 -28.59
C TYR A 110 -1.94 3.90 -28.02
N VAL A 111 -1.15 4.66 -27.26
CA VAL A 111 -1.58 5.95 -26.69
C VAL A 111 -1.90 6.97 -27.80
N ALA A 112 -1.22 6.90 -28.94
CA ALA A 112 -1.49 7.75 -30.09
C ALA A 112 -2.72 7.28 -30.89
N ASP A 113 -2.92 5.97 -30.99
CA ASP A 113 -4.02 5.32 -31.70
C ASP A 113 -4.41 4.02 -30.98
N PRO A 114 -5.51 4.01 -30.20
CA PRO A 114 -5.96 2.84 -29.44
C PRO A 114 -6.34 1.63 -30.31
N SER A 115 -6.45 1.78 -31.64
CA SER A 115 -6.67 0.64 -32.55
C SER A 115 -5.41 -0.22 -32.72
N VAL A 116 -4.23 0.31 -32.38
CA VAL A 116 -2.95 -0.40 -32.42
C VAL A 116 -2.72 -1.14 -31.10
N MET A 117 -3.44 -2.26 -30.92
CA MET A 117 -3.25 -3.15 -29.77
C MET A 117 -2.17 -4.19 -30.10
N SER A 118 -1.01 -4.09 -29.44
CA SER A 118 0.02 -5.15 -29.50
C SER A 118 -0.11 -6.11 -28.33
N ASP A 119 0.52 -7.29 -28.45
CA ASP A 119 0.54 -8.30 -27.39
C ASP A 119 1.08 -7.73 -26.07
N ASP A 120 2.12 -6.90 -26.12
CA ASP A 120 2.69 -6.28 -24.92
C ASP A 120 1.73 -5.25 -24.25
N VAL A 121 0.89 -4.57 -25.04
CA VAL A 121 -0.11 -3.64 -24.51
C VAL A 121 -1.29 -4.41 -23.93
N GLN A 122 -1.68 -5.51 -24.58
CA GLN A 122 -2.70 -6.43 -24.06
C GLN A 122 -2.23 -7.04 -22.73
N TRP A 123 -0.99 -7.51 -22.64
CA TRP A 123 -0.39 -7.98 -21.40
C TRP A 123 -0.44 -6.90 -20.30
N LEU A 124 -0.11 -5.65 -20.64
CA LEU A 124 -0.16 -4.54 -19.68
C LEU A 124 -1.59 -4.30 -19.19
N HIS A 125 -2.57 -4.37 -20.09
CA HIS A 125 -4.00 -4.24 -19.78
C HIS A 125 -4.49 -5.35 -18.85
N ASP A 126 -4.01 -6.58 -19.02
CA ASP A 126 -4.43 -7.72 -18.20
C ASP A 126 -3.72 -7.75 -16.83
N MET A 127 -2.46 -7.32 -16.79
CA MET A 127 -1.63 -7.26 -15.58
C MET A 127 -2.10 -6.20 -14.57
N MET A 128 -2.83 -5.16 -14.99
CA MET A 128 -3.26 -4.09 -14.10
C MET A 128 -4.77 -3.81 -14.15
N SER A 129 -5.29 -3.13 -13.14
CA SER A 129 -6.67 -2.68 -13.16
C SER A 129 -6.89 -1.72 -14.33
N ARG A 130 -8.06 -1.79 -14.96
CA ARG A 130 -8.44 -0.88 -16.05
C ARG A 130 -8.24 0.59 -15.67
N ARG A 131 -8.61 0.96 -14.43
CA ARG A 131 -8.43 2.32 -13.91
C ARG A 131 -6.96 2.75 -13.91
N ARG A 132 -6.05 1.86 -13.50
CA ARG A 132 -4.61 2.15 -13.49
C ARG A 132 -4.04 2.21 -14.89
N PHE A 133 -4.46 1.31 -15.78
CA PHE A 133 -4.10 1.34 -17.19
C PHE A 133 -4.49 2.67 -17.85
N ASP A 134 -5.74 3.10 -17.65
CA ASP A 134 -6.25 4.37 -18.17
C ASP A 134 -5.45 5.58 -17.61
N ALA A 135 -5.04 5.53 -16.34
CA ALA A 135 -4.16 6.54 -15.74
C ALA A 135 -2.77 6.57 -16.39
N CYS A 136 -2.17 5.41 -16.68
CA CYS A 136 -0.90 5.32 -17.41
C CYS A 136 -1.01 5.92 -18.82
N VAL A 137 -2.10 5.61 -19.54
CA VAL A 137 -2.39 6.21 -20.85
C VAL A 137 -2.45 7.73 -20.74
N PHE A 138 -3.18 8.25 -19.74
CA PHE A 138 -3.30 9.69 -19.50
C PHE A 138 -1.95 10.35 -19.20
N GLU A 139 -1.11 9.76 -18.36
CA GLU A 139 0.23 10.27 -18.04
C GLU A 139 1.11 10.42 -19.29
N ILE A 140 1.11 9.40 -20.18
CA ILE A 140 1.87 9.46 -21.44
C ILE A 140 1.27 10.46 -22.42
N GLN A 141 -0.05 10.63 -22.46
CA GLN A 141 -0.69 11.68 -23.26
C GLN A 141 -0.28 13.08 -22.80
N GLU A 142 -0.25 13.32 -21.50
CA GLU A 142 0.17 14.60 -20.93
C GLU A 142 1.65 14.89 -21.20
N ALA A 143 2.52 13.87 -21.11
CA ALA A 143 3.92 14.00 -21.49
C ALA A 143 4.08 14.40 -22.98
N LYS A 144 3.34 13.72 -23.87
CA LYS A 144 3.33 14.01 -25.30
C LYS A 144 2.88 15.44 -25.61
N LYS A 145 1.82 15.93 -24.95
CA LYS A 145 1.34 17.32 -25.10
C LYS A 145 2.39 18.35 -24.72
N ARG A 146 3.25 18.03 -23.76
CA ARG A 146 4.39 18.87 -23.33
C ARG A 146 5.61 18.75 -24.25
N GLY A 147 5.52 17.95 -25.31
CA GLY A 147 6.65 17.67 -26.20
C GLY A 147 7.77 16.87 -25.52
N MET A 148 7.42 16.08 -24.51
CA MET A 148 8.35 15.25 -23.75
C MET A 148 8.21 13.79 -24.16
N ARG A 149 9.34 13.15 -24.41
CA ARG A 149 9.43 11.69 -24.56
C ARG A 149 10.37 11.14 -23.50
N TYR A 150 9.91 10.13 -22.80
CA TYR A 150 10.66 9.42 -21.77
C TYR A 150 10.97 8.00 -22.28
N ASP A 151 12.24 7.65 -22.38
CA ASP A 151 12.67 6.27 -22.60
C ASP A 151 13.36 5.78 -21.33
N LEU A 152 12.72 4.84 -20.64
CA LEU A 152 13.33 4.15 -19.53
C LEU A 152 14.46 3.25 -20.04
N ARG A 153 15.65 3.38 -19.45
CA ARG A 153 16.82 2.60 -19.83
C ARG A 153 17.07 1.49 -18.83
N HIS A 154 17.22 1.85 -17.56
CA HIS A 154 17.60 0.93 -16.49
C HIS A 154 16.80 1.26 -15.23
N ILE A 155 16.43 0.21 -14.48
CA ILE A 155 15.90 0.31 -13.12
C ILE A 155 16.83 -0.47 -12.20
N ARG A 156 17.16 0.12 -11.06
CA ARG A 156 17.80 -0.58 -9.95
C ARG A 156 16.92 -0.45 -8.71
N PHE A 157 16.48 -1.58 -8.17
CA PHE A 157 15.78 -1.63 -6.90
C PHE A 157 16.77 -1.59 -5.74
N ALA A 158 16.57 -0.68 -4.80
CA ALA A 158 17.32 -0.57 -3.55
C ALA A 158 16.60 -1.30 -2.40
N ASN A 159 15.26 -1.24 -2.39
CA ASN A 159 14.41 -1.88 -1.40
C ASN A 159 13.11 -2.32 -2.06
N VAL A 160 12.61 -3.50 -1.68
CA VAL A 160 11.31 -4.04 -2.08
C VAL A 160 10.75 -4.76 -0.87
N ALA A 161 9.70 -4.21 -0.26
CA ALA A 161 9.19 -4.72 1.00
C ALA A 161 7.68 -4.47 1.13
N VAL A 162 6.99 -5.32 1.89
CA VAL A 162 5.57 -5.13 2.19
C VAL A 162 5.40 -3.95 3.12
N PHE A 163 4.60 -2.99 2.67
CA PHE A 163 4.22 -1.79 3.41
C PHE A 163 2.89 -1.95 4.15
N GLN A 164 1.93 -2.61 3.51
CA GLN A 164 0.59 -2.83 4.06
C GLN A 164 0.00 -4.13 3.51
N ALA A 165 -0.83 -4.78 4.32
CA ALA A 165 -1.63 -5.93 3.91
C ALA A 165 -3.05 -5.83 4.47
N SER A 166 -4.03 -6.20 3.65
CA SER A 166 -5.42 -6.35 4.05
C SER A 166 -6.05 -7.54 3.34
N VAL A 167 -6.95 -8.22 4.04
CA VAL A 167 -7.74 -9.33 3.49
C VAL A 167 -9.21 -9.00 3.76
N ALA A 168 -10.01 -8.90 2.71
CA ALA A 168 -11.42 -8.58 2.80
C ALA A 168 -12.18 -9.15 1.60
N ASN A 169 -13.39 -9.68 1.83
CA ASN A 169 -14.28 -10.19 0.77
C ASN A 169 -13.58 -11.18 -0.18
N ASP A 170 -12.83 -12.14 0.37
CA ASP A 170 -12.06 -13.15 -0.38
C ASP A 170 -10.97 -12.58 -1.31
N ILE A 171 -10.61 -11.31 -1.12
CA ILE A 171 -9.52 -10.63 -1.82
C ILE A 171 -8.44 -10.27 -0.82
N MET A 172 -7.21 -10.64 -1.15
CA MET A 172 -6.01 -10.17 -0.48
C MET A 172 -5.42 -9.00 -1.27
N GLN A 173 -5.09 -7.93 -0.55
CA GLN A 173 -4.40 -6.78 -1.09
C GLN A 173 -3.08 -6.55 -0.35
N LEU A 174 -2.00 -6.42 -1.11
CA LEU A 174 -0.66 -6.12 -0.62
C LEU A 174 -0.18 -4.81 -1.22
N GLN A 175 0.28 -3.89 -0.38
CA GLN A 175 1.05 -2.75 -0.82
C GLN A 175 2.53 -3.04 -0.62
N VAL A 176 3.30 -2.93 -1.68
CA VAL A 176 4.75 -3.12 -1.71
C VAL A 176 5.40 -1.77 -1.90
N HIS A 177 6.30 -1.42 -0.99
CA HIS A 177 7.15 -0.26 -1.12
C HIS A 177 8.39 -0.64 -1.94
N CYS A 178 8.64 0.13 -3.00
CA CYS A 178 9.77 -0.03 -3.89
C CYS A 178 10.59 1.27 -3.89
N ASP A 179 11.81 1.20 -3.33
CA ASP A 179 12.81 2.23 -3.56
C ASP A 179 13.60 1.86 -4.81
N MET A 180 13.58 2.75 -5.80
CA MET A 180 14.20 2.50 -7.09
C MET A 180 15.00 3.70 -7.57
N VAL A 181 16.08 3.41 -8.29
CA VAL A 181 16.83 4.40 -9.05
C VAL A 181 16.66 4.04 -10.52
N HIS A 182 16.01 4.92 -11.26
CA HIS A 182 15.80 4.73 -12.70
C HIS A 182 16.61 5.73 -13.52
N THR A 183 17.10 5.25 -14.67
CA THR A 183 17.77 6.08 -15.67
C THR A 183 16.82 6.27 -16.84
N VAL A 184 16.43 7.52 -17.07
CA VAL A 184 15.48 7.90 -18.12
C VAL A 184 16.18 8.81 -19.12
N ARG A 185 16.11 8.46 -20.40
CA ARG A 185 16.46 9.38 -21.49
C ARG A 185 15.24 10.25 -21.78
N VAL A 186 15.43 11.55 -21.70
CA VAL A 186 14.39 12.55 -21.92
C VAL A 186 14.70 13.27 -23.23
N THR A 187 13.79 13.17 -24.18
CA THR A 187 13.86 13.91 -25.44
C THR A 187 12.79 14.99 -25.47
N SER A 188 13.20 16.23 -25.69
CA SER A 188 12.33 17.41 -25.76
C SER A 188 12.86 18.40 -26.81
N GLY A 189 12.16 18.50 -27.94
CA GLY A 189 12.60 19.33 -29.07
C GLY A 189 14.00 18.92 -29.58
N HIS A 190 14.97 19.83 -29.48
CA HIS A 190 16.38 19.57 -29.84
C HIS A 190 17.25 19.09 -28.67
N ARG A 191 16.66 18.91 -27.48
CA ARG A 191 17.39 18.45 -26.30
C ARG A 191 17.14 16.97 -26.09
N ASP A 192 18.24 16.27 -25.85
CA ASP A 192 18.24 14.85 -25.54
C ASP A 192 19.30 14.63 -24.46
N PHE A 193 18.84 14.17 -23.30
CA PHE A 193 19.70 14.01 -22.13
C PHE A 193 19.22 12.83 -21.30
N GLN A 194 20.14 12.27 -20.50
CA GLN A 194 19.83 11.20 -19.57
C GLN A 194 19.81 11.75 -18.16
N VAL A 195 18.80 11.35 -17.40
CA VAL A 195 18.64 11.70 -16.00
C VAL A 195 18.54 10.43 -15.19
N GLN A 196 19.28 10.38 -14.10
CA GLN A 196 19.08 9.39 -13.05
C GLN A 196 18.19 10.02 -11.99
N LYS A 197 17.07 9.36 -11.68
CA LYS A 197 16.12 9.81 -10.66
C LYS A 197 15.88 8.67 -9.66
N SER A 198 15.98 9.00 -8.39
CA SER A 198 15.51 8.13 -7.31
C SER A 198 14.02 8.34 -7.12
N SER A 199 13.27 7.26 -6.95
CA SER A 199 11.84 7.27 -6.67
C SER A 199 11.53 6.26 -5.57
N SER A 200 10.61 6.63 -4.70
CA SER A 200 10.06 5.80 -3.64
C SER A 200 8.57 5.66 -3.95
N MET A 201 8.11 4.43 -4.21
CA MET A 201 6.76 4.18 -4.74
C MET A 201 6.04 3.09 -3.96
N LEU A 202 4.74 3.27 -3.74
CA LEU A 202 3.86 2.20 -3.29
C LEU A 202 3.15 1.55 -4.47
N TRP A 203 3.27 0.23 -4.57
CA TRP A 203 2.62 -0.61 -5.57
C TRP A 203 1.58 -1.49 -4.89
N SER A 204 0.32 -1.37 -5.30
CA SER A 204 -0.78 -2.14 -4.75
C SER A 204 -1.08 -3.34 -5.64
N PHE A 205 -1.04 -4.53 -5.07
CA PHE A 205 -1.34 -5.79 -5.71
C PHE A 205 -2.59 -6.40 -5.07
N GLU A 206 -3.45 -6.99 -5.89
CA GLU A 206 -4.60 -7.77 -5.44
C GLU A 206 -4.55 -9.18 -6.01
N SER A 207 -5.04 -10.14 -5.22
CA SER A 207 -5.21 -11.53 -5.62
C SER A 207 -6.35 -12.17 -4.82
N PRO A 208 -7.06 -13.17 -5.37
CA PRO A 208 -7.95 -14.00 -4.58
C PRO A 208 -7.23 -14.63 -3.37
N VAL A 209 -7.95 -14.83 -2.27
CA VAL A 209 -7.40 -15.49 -1.07
C VAL A 209 -7.16 -16.99 -1.33
N ASP A 210 -7.97 -17.59 -2.20
CA ASP A 210 -7.87 -18.99 -2.59
C ASP A 210 -6.51 -19.28 -3.24
N ALA A 211 -5.75 -20.19 -2.63
CA ALA A 211 -4.40 -20.53 -3.03
C ALA A 211 -4.34 -21.11 -4.45
N ASP A 212 -5.34 -21.90 -4.84
CA ASP A 212 -5.41 -22.56 -6.14
C ASP A 212 -5.72 -21.58 -7.29
N GLN A 213 -6.18 -20.37 -6.94
CA GLN A 213 -6.58 -19.31 -7.88
C GLN A 213 -5.76 -18.04 -7.71
N ARG A 214 -4.58 -18.11 -7.08
CA ARG A 214 -3.71 -16.95 -6.86
C ARG A 214 -3.21 -16.38 -8.18
N GLU A 215 -3.92 -15.37 -8.66
CA GLU A 215 -3.52 -14.53 -9.77
C GLU A 215 -3.34 -13.10 -9.26
N TRP A 216 -2.13 -12.55 -9.43
CA TRP A 216 -1.78 -11.21 -8.94
C TRP A 216 -2.04 -10.17 -10.02
N ARG A 217 -2.72 -9.09 -9.64
CA ARG A 217 -2.97 -7.93 -10.50
C ARG A 217 -2.53 -6.65 -9.82
N ILE A 218 -1.93 -5.74 -10.57
CA ILE A 218 -1.55 -4.41 -10.09
C ILE A 218 -2.76 -3.50 -10.12
N VAL A 219 -3.16 -3.00 -8.96
CA VAL A 219 -4.39 -2.22 -8.81
C VAL A 219 -4.11 -0.73 -8.95
N ASP A 220 -3.00 -0.29 -8.36
CA ASP A 220 -2.56 1.09 -8.38
C ASP A 220 -1.08 1.19 -8.02
N PHE A 221 -0.46 2.32 -8.36
CA PHE A 221 0.86 2.70 -7.87
C PHE A 221 1.02 4.22 -7.85
N HIS A 222 1.77 4.74 -6.88
CA HIS A 222 2.03 6.17 -6.73
C HIS A 222 3.36 6.44 -6.01
N ASP A 223 3.95 7.60 -6.28
CA ASP A 223 5.10 8.11 -5.53
C ASP A 223 4.68 8.39 -4.08
N ILE A 224 5.60 8.13 -3.15
CA ILE A 224 5.44 8.48 -1.73
C ILE A 224 6.61 9.35 -1.26
N ASP A 225 6.29 10.30 -0.39
CA ASP A 225 7.27 11.04 0.38
C ASP A 225 7.37 10.39 1.76
N LEU A 226 8.33 9.50 1.95
CA LEU A 226 8.65 9.00 3.29
C LEU A 226 9.51 10.05 4.00
N PRO A 227 9.17 10.45 5.23
CA PRO A 227 10.05 11.30 6.01
C PRO A 227 11.35 10.54 6.32
N ASP A 228 12.49 11.16 6.02
CA ASP A 228 13.80 10.68 6.44
C ASP A 228 13.80 10.55 7.98
N TYR A 229 13.97 9.32 8.48
CA TYR A 229 14.10 9.02 9.91
C TYR A 229 15.53 8.62 10.27
#